data_AF-A0A0B7MNV6-F1
#
_entry.id   AF-A0A0B7MNV6-F1
#
_cell.length_a   1.000
_cell.length_b   1.000
_cell.length_c   1.000
_cell.angle_alpha   90.00
_cell.angle_beta   90.00
_cell.angle_gamma   90.00
#
_symmetry.space_group_name_H-M   'P 1'
#
loop_
_entity.id
_entity.type
_entity.pdbx_description
1 polymer ?
#
loop_
_entity_poly.entity_id
_entity_poly.type
_entity_poly.pdbx_seq_one_letter_code
_entity_poly.pdbx_strand_id
1 'polypeptide(L)'
;MFIESHPEYAAAKWARHLDVSLSGYYSWKDRKEQRQKEVDEFKKMIKTIFQESKGTYGVDRICGELRKRGKTASYHRVKRFMDDMGLHSIHKRRRQRSLTDSRRARGDEYVNLVKDLEITEPFQVVSSDISYIRTMKGFEYLCTVKDIASGIVLAESMAEHMNSDLVLATIKKALNRWHLPAGTIFHSDRGSQVRQEVA
;
A
#
# COMPACT_ATOMS: atom_id res chain seq x y z
N MET A 1 31.60 15.30 -21.20
CA MET A 1 31.88 13.94 -21.74
C MET A 1 33.39 13.80 -21.89
N PHE A 2 33.97 12.62 -21.64
CA PHE A 2 35.44 12.43 -21.53
C PHE A 2 36.28 13.05 -22.66
N ILE A 3 35.93 12.83 -23.94
CA ILE A 3 36.70 13.38 -25.08
C ILE A 3 36.61 14.92 -25.13
N GLU A 4 35.47 15.50 -24.73
CA GLU A 4 35.29 16.97 -24.70
C GLU A 4 36.04 17.62 -23.52
N SER A 5 36.24 16.89 -22.43
CA SER A 5 36.90 17.40 -21.22
C SER A 5 38.42 17.26 -21.23
N HIS A 6 39.00 16.67 -22.29
CA HIS A 6 40.43 16.39 -22.42
C HIS A 6 40.99 16.87 -23.78
N PRO A 7 41.12 18.20 -24.00
CA PRO A 7 41.54 18.78 -25.27
C PRO A 7 43.05 18.64 -25.57
N GLU A 8 43.84 18.08 -24.65
CA GLU A 8 45.30 17.89 -24.78
C GLU A 8 45.70 16.98 -25.95
N TYR A 9 44.76 16.15 -26.45
CA TYR A 9 44.96 15.32 -27.63
C TYR A 9 43.76 15.44 -28.58
N ALA A 10 44.03 15.25 -29.88
CA ALA A 10 42.99 15.24 -30.90
C ALA A 10 41.93 14.17 -30.60
N ALA A 11 40.66 14.47 -30.90
CA ALA A 11 39.54 13.55 -30.71
C ALA A 11 39.78 12.17 -31.36
N ALA A 12 40.52 12.12 -32.48
CA ALA A 12 40.94 10.88 -33.13
C ALA A 12 41.81 9.99 -32.24
N LYS A 13 42.71 10.58 -31.45
CA LYS A 13 43.60 9.85 -30.53
C LYS A 13 42.80 9.28 -29.36
N TRP A 14 41.89 10.08 -28.79
CA TRP A 14 41.00 9.61 -27.73
C TRP A 14 40.01 8.55 -28.21
N ALA A 15 39.42 8.73 -29.39
CA ALA A 15 38.51 7.75 -29.98
C ALA A 15 39.19 6.39 -30.14
N ARG A 16 40.46 6.38 -30.59
CA ARG A 16 41.28 5.16 -30.69
C ARG A 16 41.56 4.54 -29.32
N HIS A 17 41.92 5.34 -28.31
CA HIS A 17 42.20 4.82 -26.96
C HIS A 17 40.96 4.26 -26.25
N LEU A 18 39.79 4.81 -26.53
CA LEU A 18 38.51 4.40 -25.93
C LEU A 18 37.76 3.35 -26.75
N ASP A 19 38.37 2.86 -27.85
CA ASP A 19 37.77 1.89 -28.77
C ASP A 19 36.40 2.33 -29.32
N VAL A 20 36.27 3.61 -29.70
CA VAL A 20 35.06 4.17 -30.32
C VAL A 20 35.37 4.73 -31.71
N SER A 21 34.40 4.66 -32.63
CA SER A 21 34.59 5.23 -33.97
C SER A 21 34.57 6.76 -33.93
N LEU A 22 35.52 7.38 -34.63
CA LEU A 22 35.60 8.85 -34.72
C LEU A 22 34.36 9.46 -35.38
N SER A 23 33.86 8.83 -36.45
CA SER A 23 32.62 9.23 -37.12
C SER A 23 31.39 9.06 -36.22
N GLY A 24 31.36 8.01 -35.40
CA GLY A 24 30.31 7.82 -34.39
C GLY A 24 30.32 8.89 -33.31
N TYR A 25 31.51 9.29 -32.83
CA TYR A 25 31.65 10.39 -31.87
C TYR A 25 31.11 11.71 -32.43
N TYR A 26 31.52 12.12 -33.63
CA TYR A 26 31.01 13.36 -34.22
C TYR A 26 29.52 13.28 -34.54
N SER A 27 29.03 12.16 -35.09
CA SER A 27 27.60 11.95 -35.31
C SER A 27 26.77 11.99 -34.02
N TRP A 28 27.32 11.50 -32.91
CA TRP A 28 26.71 11.63 -31.59
C TRP A 28 26.73 13.08 -31.12
N LYS A 29 27.87 13.78 -31.27
CA LYS A 29 28.07 15.16 -30.82
C LYS A 29 27.12 16.11 -31.53
N ASP A 30 27.01 15.99 -32.86
CA ASP A 30 26.15 16.83 -33.68
C ASP A 30 24.66 16.63 -33.33
N ARG A 31 24.27 15.40 -32.97
CA ARG A 31 22.89 15.07 -32.58
C ARG A 31 22.60 15.29 -31.09
N LYS A 32 23.62 15.55 -30.26
CA LYS A 32 23.50 15.66 -28.80
C LYS A 32 22.50 16.74 -28.40
N GLU A 33 22.63 17.93 -28.97
CA GLU A 33 21.76 19.06 -28.66
C GLU A 33 20.32 18.79 -29.08
N GLN A 34 20.12 18.28 -30.30
CA GLN A 34 18.79 17.94 -30.80
C GLN A 34 18.11 16.87 -29.93
N ARG A 35 18.85 15.82 -29.58
CA ARG A 35 18.34 14.77 -28.68
C ARG A 35 17.99 15.29 -27.30
N GLN A 36 18.78 16.22 -26.77
CA GLN A 36 18.48 16.84 -25.47
C GLN A 36 17.20 17.67 -25.55
N LYS A 37 17.03 18.47 -26.62
CA LYS A 37 15.79 19.21 -26.87
C LYS A 37 14.57 18.30 -26.91
N GLU A 38 14.64 17.18 -27.64
CA GLU A 38 13.55 16.19 -27.71
C GLU A 38 13.21 15.58 -26.35
N VAL A 39 14.23 15.30 -25.52
CA VAL A 39 14.03 14.80 -24.15
C VAL A 39 13.34 15.86 -23.29
N ASP A 40 13.77 17.10 -23.38
CA ASP A 40 13.21 18.20 -22.59
C ASP A 40 11.77 18.51 -23.01
N GLU A 41 11.46 18.49 -24.30
CA GLU A 41 10.09 18.58 -24.81
C GLU A 41 9.22 17.43 -24.30
N PHE A 42 9.75 16.21 -24.29
CA PHE A 42 9.02 15.05 -23.77
C PHE A 42 8.75 15.16 -22.27
N LYS A 43 9.73 15.64 -21.49
CA LYS A 43 9.55 15.95 -20.06
C LYS A 43 8.51 17.05 -19.84
N LYS A 44 8.52 18.10 -20.65
CA LYS A 44 7.50 19.17 -20.62
C LYS A 44 6.10 18.61 -20.86
N MET A 45 5.91 17.77 -21.88
CA MET A 45 4.61 17.13 -22.15
C MET A 45 4.10 16.29 -20.97
N ILE A 46 4.97 15.49 -20.33
CA ILE A 46 4.62 14.73 -19.12
C ILE A 46 4.16 15.69 -18.01
N LYS A 47 4.91 16.76 -17.77
CA LYS A 47 4.60 17.74 -16.71
C LYS A 47 3.27 18.43 -16.97
N THR A 48 3.00 18.83 -18.22
CA THR A 48 1.72 19.43 -18.62
C THR A 48 0.56 18.48 -18.36
N ILE A 49 0.63 17.23 -18.82
CA ILE A 49 -0.43 16.22 -18.58
C ILE A 49 -0.65 15.99 -17.08
N PHE A 50 0.44 15.91 -16.31
CA PHE A 50 0.34 15.73 -14.87
C PHE A 50 -0.35 16.92 -14.19
N GLN A 51 -0.02 18.16 -14.58
CA GLN A 51 -0.64 19.38 -14.06
C GLN A 51 -2.10 19.52 -14.47
N GLU A 52 -2.45 19.22 -15.73
CA GLU A 52 -3.83 19.16 -16.24
C GLU A 52 -4.67 18.17 -15.41
N SER A 53 -4.08 17.05 -15.01
CA SER A 53 -4.71 16.07 -14.14
C SER A 53 -4.76 16.48 -12.65
N LYS A 54 -4.28 17.68 -12.29
CA LYS A 54 -4.11 18.15 -10.89
C LYS A 54 -3.29 17.17 -10.04
N GLY A 55 -2.30 16.51 -10.65
CA GLY A 55 -1.44 15.52 -10.00
C GLY A 55 -2.10 14.17 -9.73
N THR A 56 -3.29 13.89 -10.28
CA THR A 56 -3.98 12.61 -10.08
C THR A 56 -3.43 11.48 -10.93
N TYR A 57 -2.84 11.77 -12.10
CA TYR A 57 -2.41 10.74 -13.03
C TYR A 57 -1.06 10.14 -12.67
N GLY A 58 -1.01 8.80 -12.60
CA GLY A 58 0.22 8.01 -12.54
C GLY A 58 0.76 7.66 -13.93
N VAL A 59 1.84 6.88 -13.96
CA VAL A 59 2.59 6.51 -15.17
C VAL A 59 1.68 5.97 -16.28
N ASP A 60 0.77 5.04 -15.97
CA ASP A 60 -0.09 4.41 -16.98
C ASP A 60 -1.06 5.39 -17.65
N ARG A 61 -1.64 6.30 -16.86
CA ARG A 61 -2.57 7.31 -17.39
C ARG A 61 -1.84 8.36 -18.22
N ILE A 62 -0.64 8.75 -17.80
CA ILE A 62 0.22 9.66 -18.59
C ILE A 62 0.66 8.98 -19.90
N CYS A 63 1.04 7.70 -19.87
CA CYS A 63 1.33 6.92 -21.08
C CYS A 63 0.13 6.91 -22.03
N GLY A 64 -1.08 6.68 -21.53
CA GLY A 64 -2.31 6.70 -22.32
C GLY A 64 -2.54 8.06 -22.98
N GLU A 65 -2.37 9.15 -22.23
CA GLU A 65 -2.56 10.50 -22.74
C GLU A 65 -1.49 10.90 -23.78
N LEU A 66 -0.23 10.53 -23.56
CA LEU A 66 0.84 10.73 -24.54
C LEU A 66 0.56 9.98 -25.85
N ARG A 67 0.04 8.75 -25.79
CA ARG A 67 -0.33 7.98 -26.99
C ARG A 67 -1.51 8.61 -27.74
N LYS A 68 -2.50 9.13 -27.03
CA LYS A 68 -3.60 9.89 -27.65
C LYS A 68 -3.11 11.13 -28.40
N ARG A 69 -2.03 11.76 -27.92
CA ARG A 69 -1.34 12.89 -28.57
C ARG A 69 -0.34 12.45 -29.66
N GLY A 70 -0.41 11.19 -30.12
CA GLY A 70 0.43 10.66 -31.20
C GLY A 70 1.89 10.38 -30.83
N LYS A 71 2.23 10.37 -29.53
CA LYS A 71 3.61 10.09 -29.07
C LYS A 71 3.79 8.63 -28.70
N THR A 72 4.97 8.09 -28.96
CA THR A 72 5.38 6.78 -28.45
C THR A 72 5.73 6.90 -26.96
N ALA A 73 4.97 6.20 -26.11
CA ALA A 73 5.15 6.24 -24.66
C ALA A 73 5.36 4.83 -24.10
N SER A 74 6.61 4.55 -23.71
CA SER A 74 6.97 3.35 -22.95
C SER A 74 6.84 3.62 -21.45
N TYR A 75 6.25 2.67 -20.72
CA TYR A 75 6.07 2.75 -19.27
C TYR A 75 7.36 3.10 -18.55
N HIS A 76 8.45 2.38 -18.82
CA HIS A 76 9.73 2.59 -18.13
C HIS A 76 10.33 3.98 -18.41
N ARG A 77 10.20 4.48 -19.66
CA ARG A 77 10.69 5.81 -20.04
C ARG A 77 9.91 6.90 -19.31
N VAL A 78 8.58 6.82 -19.31
CA VAL A 78 7.71 7.79 -18.63
C VAL A 78 7.93 7.73 -17.12
N LYS A 79 7.97 6.53 -16.53
CA LYS A 79 8.26 6.34 -15.10
C LYS A 79 9.57 7.01 -14.70
N ARG A 80 10.67 6.71 -15.39
CA ARG A 80 11.98 7.32 -15.11
C ARG A 80 11.91 8.85 -15.14
N PHE A 81 11.29 9.43 -16.15
CA PHE A 81 11.17 10.89 -16.23
C PHE A 81 10.26 11.50 -15.18
N MET A 82 9.18 10.80 -14.78
CA MET A 82 8.37 11.23 -13.65
C MET A 82 9.17 11.20 -12.35
N ASP A 83 9.93 10.13 -12.11
CA ASP A 83 10.79 9.99 -10.93
C ASP A 83 11.90 11.06 -10.91
N ASP A 84 12.60 11.30 -12.04
CA ASP A 84 13.60 12.38 -12.19
C ASP A 84 13.03 13.77 -11.83
N MET A 85 11.74 13.98 -12.10
CA MET A 85 11.04 15.25 -11.86
C MET A 85 10.29 15.29 -10.52
N GLY A 86 10.36 14.23 -9.71
CA GLY A 86 9.63 14.12 -8.44
C GLY A 86 8.10 14.08 -8.59
N LEU A 87 7.59 13.70 -9.77
CA LEU A 87 6.16 13.64 -10.05
C LEU A 87 5.57 12.33 -9.54
N HIS A 88 4.72 12.43 -8.52
CA HIS A 88 4.03 11.29 -7.95
C HIS A 88 2.53 11.56 -7.89
N SER A 89 1.73 10.60 -8.38
CA SER A 89 0.28 10.68 -8.29
C SER A 89 -0.16 10.89 -6.83
N ILE A 90 -1.02 11.88 -6.61
CA ILE A 90 -1.58 12.19 -5.28
C ILE A 90 -2.46 11.05 -4.74
N HIS A 91 -2.87 10.11 -5.60
CA HIS A 91 -3.64 8.94 -5.22
C HIS A 91 -2.78 7.75 -4.78
N LYS A 92 -1.52 7.96 -4.38
CA LYS A 92 -0.74 6.90 -3.72
C LYS A 92 -1.50 6.45 -2.45
N ARG A 93 -2.09 5.27 -2.59
CA ARG A 93 -2.88 4.47 -1.63
C ARG A 93 -4.36 4.87 -1.53
N ARG A 94 -5.21 3.88 -1.82
CA ARG A 94 -6.53 3.74 -1.20
C ARG A 94 -6.34 3.86 0.31
N ARG A 95 -6.51 5.06 0.87
CA ARG A 95 -6.86 5.17 2.28
C ARG A 95 -8.23 4.50 2.37
N GLN A 96 -8.26 3.28 2.87
CA GLN A 96 -9.50 2.71 3.37
C GLN A 96 -9.98 3.75 4.39
N ARG A 97 -11.03 4.50 4.05
CA ARG A 97 -11.69 5.35 5.03
C ARG A 97 -12.12 4.36 6.10
N SER A 98 -11.49 4.43 7.28
CA SER A 98 -12.02 3.76 8.45
C SER A 98 -13.47 4.21 8.56
N LEU A 99 -14.41 3.28 8.46
CA LEU A 99 -15.84 3.56 8.66
C LEU A 99 -16.12 4.00 10.11
N THR A 100 -15.10 3.90 10.97
CA THR A 100 -15.15 4.25 12.39
C THR A 100 -14.21 5.43 12.67
N ASP A 101 -14.75 6.53 13.20
CA ASP A 101 -13.93 7.62 13.75
C ASP A 101 -13.34 7.16 15.10
N SER A 102 -12.18 6.51 15.03
CA SER A 102 -11.48 5.95 16.19
C SER A 102 -10.97 7.01 17.18
N ARG A 103 -11.08 8.31 16.86
CA ARG A 103 -10.68 9.40 17.75
C ARG A 103 -11.60 9.53 18.97
N ARG A 104 -12.88 9.16 18.85
CA ARG A 104 -13.84 9.15 19.98
C ARG A 104 -13.85 7.83 20.76
N ALA A 105 -13.16 6.79 20.27
CA ALA A 105 -13.09 5.48 20.92
C ALA A 105 -11.93 5.37 21.94
N ARG A 106 -11.12 6.42 22.10
CA ARG A 106 -9.99 6.51 23.04
C ARG A 106 -10.32 7.33 24.29
N GLY A 107 -11.45 7.05 24.93
CA GLY A 107 -11.61 7.43 26.33
C GLY A 107 -10.77 6.49 27.21
N ASP A 108 -10.24 6.99 28.31
CA ASP A 108 -9.46 6.23 29.31
C ASP A 108 -10.31 5.21 30.11
N GLU A 109 -11.61 5.10 29.84
CA GLU A 109 -12.56 4.26 30.58
C GLU A 109 -12.28 2.75 30.49
N TYR A 110 -11.49 2.29 29.51
CA TYR A 110 -11.14 0.86 29.37
C TYR A 110 -9.63 0.70 29.17
N VAL A 111 -8.94 0.10 30.13
CA VAL A 111 -7.50 -0.22 30.00
C VAL A 111 -7.34 -1.43 29.08
N ASN A 112 -6.45 -1.35 28.09
CA ASN A 112 -6.09 -2.52 27.28
C ASN A 112 -5.13 -3.40 28.09
N LEU A 113 -5.68 -4.42 28.74
CA LEU A 113 -4.94 -5.37 29.59
C LEU A 113 -3.90 -6.22 28.82
N VAL A 114 -3.97 -6.25 27.50
CA VAL A 114 -3.10 -7.08 26.64
C VAL A 114 -1.92 -6.27 26.06
N LYS A 115 -1.93 -4.94 26.20
CA LYS A 115 -0.97 -4.05 25.49
C LYS A 115 0.51 -4.34 25.82
N ASP A 116 0.80 -4.64 27.08
CA ASP A 116 2.15 -4.89 27.58
C ASP A 116 2.28 -6.29 28.20
N LEU A 117 1.33 -7.20 27.88
CA LEU A 117 1.31 -8.57 28.38
C LEU A 117 2.05 -9.50 27.42
N GLU A 118 3.04 -10.23 27.93
CA GLU A 118 3.68 -11.32 27.19
C GLU A 118 2.79 -12.59 27.29
N ILE A 119 2.32 -13.08 26.13
CA ILE A 119 1.44 -14.24 26.04
C ILE A 119 2.30 -15.46 25.72
N THR A 120 2.43 -16.37 26.68
CA THR A 120 3.38 -17.49 26.67
C THR A 120 2.69 -18.86 26.62
N GLU A 121 1.41 -18.95 27.01
CA GLU A 121 0.70 -20.23 27.11
C GLU A 121 -0.73 -20.14 26.53
N PRO A 122 -1.28 -21.27 26.01
CA PRO A 122 -2.67 -21.35 25.60
C PRO A 122 -3.65 -20.94 26.71
N PHE A 123 -4.75 -20.31 26.32
CA PHE A 123 -5.83 -19.83 27.18
C PHE A 123 -5.47 -18.69 28.13
N GLN A 124 -4.27 -18.09 28.02
CA GLN A 124 -3.97 -16.85 28.74
C GLN A 124 -4.79 -15.68 28.18
N VAL A 125 -4.89 -15.59 26.85
CA VAL A 125 -5.67 -14.55 26.16
C VAL A 125 -6.45 -15.17 25.01
N VAL A 126 -7.76 -14.97 25.04
CA VAL A 126 -8.68 -15.33 23.96
C VAL A 126 -9.23 -14.05 23.35
N SER A 127 -9.20 -13.93 22.03
CA SER A 127 -9.70 -12.76 21.33
C SER A 127 -10.89 -13.09 20.44
N SER A 128 -11.84 -12.18 20.34
CA SER A 128 -12.86 -12.21 19.28
C SER A 128 -12.59 -11.18 18.19
N ASP A 129 -12.91 -11.56 16.95
CA ASP A 129 -12.95 -10.66 15.79
C ASP A 129 -14.23 -10.90 14.97
N ILE A 130 -14.76 -9.83 14.34
CA ILE A 130 -15.84 -9.93 13.37
C ILE A 130 -15.32 -9.53 11.99
N SER A 131 -15.39 -10.49 11.08
CA SER A 131 -15.06 -10.31 9.67
C SER A 131 -16.32 -10.31 8.81
N TYR A 132 -16.40 -9.40 7.84
CA TYR A 132 -17.50 -9.39 6.86
C TYR A 132 -17.12 -10.20 5.62
N ILE A 133 -17.99 -11.11 5.22
CA ILE A 133 -17.82 -11.98 4.06
C ILE A 133 -18.81 -11.52 2.99
N ARG A 134 -18.28 -11.19 1.82
CA ARG A 134 -19.12 -10.80 0.68
C ARG A 134 -19.69 -12.05 0.01
N THR A 135 -21.00 -12.11 -0.12
CA THR A 135 -21.73 -13.17 -0.84
C THR A 135 -22.44 -12.60 -2.07
N MET A 136 -23.08 -13.48 -2.85
CA MET A 136 -23.89 -13.05 -4.00
C MET A 136 -25.21 -12.36 -3.58
N LYS A 137 -25.64 -12.51 -2.33
CA LYS A 137 -26.89 -11.97 -1.79
C LYS A 137 -26.69 -10.76 -0.87
N GLY A 138 -25.45 -10.41 -0.54
CA GLY A 138 -25.15 -9.32 0.40
C GLY A 138 -23.86 -9.58 1.16
N PHE A 139 -23.79 -9.09 2.40
CA PHE A 139 -22.71 -9.39 3.32
C PHE A 139 -23.23 -10.25 4.47
N GLU A 140 -22.44 -11.24 4.86
CA GLU A 140 -22.60 -11.98 6.12
C GLU A 140 -21.46 -11.62 7.06
N TYR A 141 -21.72 -11.71 8.36
CA TYR A 141 -20.75 -11.41 9.41
C TYR A 141 -20.36 -12.71 10.10
N LEU A 142 -19.06 -13.02 10.05
CA LEU A 142 -18.45 -14.14 10.74
C LEU A 142 -17.77 -13.61 12.01
N CYS A 143 -18.21 -14.09 13.16
CA CYS A 143 -17.50 -13.88 14.42
C CYS A 143 -16.68 -15.13 14.74
N THR A 144 -15.42 -14.92 15.09
CA THR A 144 -14.53 -15.98 15.57
C THR A 144 -14.03 -15.65 16.97
N VAL A 145 -13.85 -16.68 17.79
CA VAL A 145 -13.18 -16.62 19.10
C VAL A 145 -11.94 -17.50 18.99
N LYS A 146 -10.77 -16.92 19.23
CA LYS A 146 -9.47 -17.52 18.95
C LYS A 146 -8.54 -17.39 20.17
N ASP A 147 -7.83 -18.46 20.48
CA ASP A 147 -6.72 -18.41 21.44
C ASP A 147 -5.49 -17.74 20.80
N ILE A 148 -4.93 -16.73 21.48
CA ILE A 148 -3.84 -15.92 20.91
C ILE A 148 -2.52 -16.68 20.87
N ALA A 149 -2.21 -17.46 21.90
CA ALA A 149 -0.93 -18.18 21.99
C ALA A 149 -0.84 -19.32 20.96
N SER A 150 -1.87 -20.17 20.88
CA SER A 150 -1.87 -21.33 19.97
C SER A 150 -2.31 -20.98 18.55
N GLY A 151 -3.02 -19.88 18.37
CA GLY A 151 -3.62 -19.52 17.10
C GLY A 151 -4.91 -20.30 16.76
N ILE A 152 -5.40 -21.16 17.65
CA ILE A 152 -6.55 -22.03 17.40
C ILE A 152 -7.86 -21.24 17.49
N VAL A 153 -8.74 -21.44 16.51
CA VAL A 153 -10.12 -20.96 16.56
C VAL A 153 -10.93 -21.87 17.48
N LEU A 154 -11.34 -21.34 18.64
CA LEU A 154 -12.08 -22.06 19.67
C LEU A 154 -13.55 -22.23 19.26
N ALA A 155 -14.14 -21.20 18.67
CA ALA A 155 -15.50 -21.21 18.15
C ALA A 155 -15.70 -20.16 17.04
N GLU A 156 -16.74 -20.37 16.25
CA GLU A 156 -17.21 -19.44 15.22
C GLU A 156 -18.73 -19.45 15.12
N SER A 157 -19.32 -18.31 14.76
CA SER A 157 -20.73 -18.17 14.41
C SER A 157 -20.89 -17.16 13.27
N MET A 158 -21.95 -17.31 12.47
CA MET A 158 -22.26 -16.41 11.35
C MET A 158 -23.67 -15.84 11.50
N ALA A 159 -23.86 -14.59 11.08
CA ALA A 159 -25.18 -13.97 10.99
C ALA A 159 -25.24 -12.88 9.92
N GLU A 160 -26.44 -12.47 9.53
CA GLU A 160 -26.68 -11.36 8.58
C GLU A 160 -26.43 -9.97 9.20
N HIS A 161 -26.08 -9.91 10.49
CA HIS A 161 -25.94 -8.68 11.27
C HIS A 161 -24.72 -8.71 12.19
N MET A 162 -24.22 -7.54 12.57
CA MET A 162 -23.05 -7.33 13.42
C MET A 162 -23.45 -6.80 14.81
N ASN A 163 -24.32 -7.52 15.52
CA ASN A 163 -24.75 -7.14 16.88
C ASN A 163 -23.98 -7.93 17.94
N SER A 164 -24.08 -7.49 19.20
CA SER A 164 -23.48 -8.15 20.36
C SER A 164 -23.91 -9.61 20.52
N ASP A 165 -25.15 -9.95 20.12
CA ASP A 165 -25.67 -11.32 20.20
C ASP A 165 -24.83 -12.34 19.41
N LEU A 166 -24.27 -11.94 18.25
CA LEU A 166 -23.38 -12.78 17.46
C LEU A 166 -22.09 -13.10 18.23
N VAL A 167 -21.52 -12.10 18.92
CA VAL A 167 -20.32 -12.26 19.74
C VAL A 167 -20.61 -13.14 20.95
N LEU A 168 -21.70 -12.84 21.68
CA LEU A 168 -22.13 -13.62 22.86
C LEU A 168 -22.40 -15.08 22.51
N ALA A 169 -23.06 -15.35 21.38
CA ALA A 169 -23.30 -16.71 20.89
C ALA A 169 -21.98 -17.46 20.62
N THR A 170 -21.00 -16.77 20.03
CA THR A 170 -19.68 -17.36 19.71
C THR A 170 -18.86 -17.63 20.97
N ILE A 171 -18.88 -16.71 21.95
CA ILE A 171 -18.22 -16.91 23.26
C ILE A 171 -18.86 -18.09 24.00
N LYS A 172 -20.19 -18.15 24.09
CA LYS A 172 -20.91 -19.29 24.71
C LYS A 172 -20.55 -20.61 24.04
N LYS A 173 -20.44 -20.63 22.72
CA LYS A 173 -20.01 -21.81 21.95
C LYS A 173 -18.57 -22.21 22.29
N ALA A 174 -17.66 -21.25 22.51
CA ALA A 174 -16.29 -21.53 22.95
C ALA A 174 -16.28 -22.13 24.37
N LEU A 175 -16.98 -21.50 25.33
CA LEU A 175 -17.08 -21.96 26.72
C LEU A 175 -17.70 -23.36 26.86
N ASN A 176 -18.69 -23.69 26.02
CA ASN A 176 -19.32 -25.01 26.03
C ASN A 176 -18.42 -26.10 25.43
N ARG A 177 -17.44 -25.74 24.61
CA ARG A 177 -16.57 -26.68 23.89
C ARG A 177 -15.20 -26.83 24.57
N TRP A 178 -14.69 -25.77 25.19
CA TRP A 178 -13.35 -25.69 25.74
C TRP A 178 -13.40 -25.30 27.22
N HIS A 179 -12.53 -25.91 28.01
CA HIS A 179 -12.30 -25.46 29.38
C HIS A 179 -11.37 -24.23 29.36
N LEU A 180 -11.93 -23.05 29.63
CA LEU A 180 -11.17 -21.82 29.83
C LEU A 180 -10.86 -21.66 31.33
N PRO A 181 -9.58 -21.68 31.74
CA PRO A 181 -9.20 -21.51 33.13
C PRO A 181 -9.64 -20.16 33.70
N ALA A 182 -9.91 -20.13 35.01
CA ALA A 182 -10.12 -18.87 35.72
C ALA A 182 -8.90 -17.94 35.54
N GLY A 183 -9.14 -16.69 35.17
CA GLY A 183 -8.07 -15.73 34.83
C GLY A 183 -7.76 -15.60 33.34
N THR A 184 -8.43 -16.38 32.46
CA THR A 184 -8.37 -16.16 31.00
C THR A 184 -8.82 -14.75 30.66
N ILE A 185 -7.98 -13.97 29.97
CA ILE A 185 -8.34 -12.62 29.53
C ILE A 185 -9.10 -12.73 28.21
N PHE A 186 -10.32 -12.18 28.17
CA PHE A 186 -11.06 -12.01 26.94
C PHE A 186 -10.76 -10.64 26.31
N HIS A 187 -10.29 -10.63 25.07
CA HIS A 187 -9.98 -9.43 24.30
C HIS A 187 -10.96 -9.27 23.13
N SER A 188 -11.47 -8.05 22.94
CA SER A 188 -12.21 -7.71 21.73
C SER A 188 -11.73 -6.38 21.21
N ASP A 189 -11.54 -6.29 19.90
CA ASP A 189 -11.32 -5.01 19.25
C ASP A 189 -12.52 -4.09 19.47
N ARG A 190 -12.24 -2.78 19.63
CA ARG A 190 -13.22 -1.73 19.96
C ARG A 190 -14.14 -1.41 18.79
N GLY A 191 -14.90 -2.39 18.32
CA GLY A 191 -16.13 -2.15 17.58
C GLY A 191 -17.18 -1.54 18.50
N SER A 192 -18.09 -0.71 17.95
CA SER A 192 -19.23 -0.14 18.69
C SER A 192 -20.15 -1.19 19.35
N GLN A 193 -19.92 -2.48 19.07
CA GLN A 193 -20.73 -3.62 19.48
C GLN A 193 -20.42 -4.16 20.88
N VAL A 194 -19.19 -4.00 21.40
CA VAL A 194 -18.72 -4.66 22.65
C VAL A 194 -18.70 -3.70 23.84
N ARG A 195 -19.69 -2.81 23.91
CA ARG A 195 -19.86 -1.84 25.00
C ARG A 195 -20.74 -2.32 26.16
N GLN A 196 -21.13 -3.59 26.17
CA GLN A 196 -21.92 -4.16 27.26
C GLN A 196 -21.06 -5.17 28.02
N GLU A 197 -20.87 -4.91 29.32
CA GLU A 197 -20.20 -5.81 30.26
C GLU A 197 -20.76 -7.22 30.12
N VAL A 198 -19.86 -8.19 29.88
CA VAL A 198 -20.18 -9.60 30.05
C VAL A 198 -19.78 -9.92 31.49
N ALA A 199 -20.77 -9.96 32.37
CA ALA A 199 -20.65 -10.43 33.75
C ALA A 199 -20.44 -11.95 33.80
#